data_AF-A0A2E0SU17-F1
#
_entry.id   AF-A0A2E0SU17-F1
#
_cell.length_a   1.000
_cell.length_b   1.000
_cell.length_c   1.000
_cell.angle_alpha   90.00
_cell.angle_beta   90.00
_cell.angle_gamma   90.00
#
_symmetry.space_group_name_H-M   'P 1'
#
loop_
_entity.id
_entity.type
_entity.pdbx_description
1 polymer ?
#
loop_
_entity_poly.entity_id
_entity_poly.type
_entity_poly.pdbx_seq_one_letter_code
_entity_poly.pdbx_strand_id
1 'polypeptide(L)'
;MSKLGALVRRLGLDNVPLHATATAESLALARILMLAIWIVYVVQDPVQSLTFLPQELFHAFGVFQLVPGTAWAALLTPTGLFALKSVLIGLFAWAMFGFRGARVAAAVALALVFVYLQVKKGFGGHWDHREMTLAYAHFLLLFTPAWDAFAVSRAARRPRREGVYRASLIALSLVVIIQYFFIGAARTFIGGPGIFLDGSLQNWIINRNLRPNPFGFDLGTAFLAEVWRAPLDLLFLGGTLLELVAFIVLFLRPGWLKIGFAIGFAVFHASIFLLMNVAFLENIVLILLFFDLAAPWRRARRGHNAPGVLLVDRARPAALEVAAFVRRFGRGELPVREMPASFGSPAGGLAFQLAGGSDVVTGQRARAEATFRVPGFLWLALWRTRRAGDRPLADDRSVFAAWFLGPRVAPPGADELVSND
;
A
#
# COMPACT_ATOMS: atom_id res chain seq x y z
N MET A 1 -21.93 23.17 -12.30
CA MET A 1 -20.84 22.38 -11.68
C MET A 1 -21.40 21.08 -11.12
N SER A 2 -20.79 19.92 -11.38
CA SER A 2 -21.30 18.64 -10.87
C SER A 2 -21.14 18.53 -9.35
N LYS A 3 -22.11 17.89 -8.66
CA LYS A 3 -22.05 17.59 -7.21
C LYS A 3 -20.75 16.86 -6.83
N LEU A 4 -20.23 16.03 -7.74
CA LEU A 4 -18.95 15.34 -7.59
C LEU A 4 -17.76 16.31 -7.51
N GLY A 5 -17.69 17.33 -8.36
CA GLY A 5 -16.61 18.32 -8.33
C GLY A 5 -16.60 19.17 -7.06
N ALA A 6 -17.77 19.49 -6.51
CA ALA A 6 -17.88 20.14 -5.20
C ALA A 6 -17.41 19.23 -4.06
N LEU A 7 -17.78 17.94 -4.09
CA LEU A 7 -17.31 16.96 -3.11
C LEU A 7 -15.80 16.74 -3.18
N VAL A 8 -15.23 16.60 -4.39
CA VAL A 8 -13.79 16.43 -4.62
C VAL A 8 -12.99 17.61 -4.06
N ARG A 9 -13.43 18.85 -4.31
CA ARG A 9 -12.80 20.05 -3.76
C ARG A 9 -12.98 20.19 -2.26
N ARG A 10 -14.17 19.85 -1.74
CA ARG A 10 -14.42 19.82 -0.29
C ARG A 10 -13.47 18.83 0.39
N LEU A 11 -13.23 17.67 -0.22
CA LEU A 11 -12.28 16.67 0.24
C LEU A 11 -10.81 16.99 -0.15
N GLY A 12 -10.55 18.11 -0.81
CA GLY A 12 -9.22 18.55 -1.26
C GLY A 12 -8.48 17.56 -2.16
N LEU A 13 -9.18 16.75 -2.93
CA LEU A 13 -8.58 15.67 -3.72
C LEU A 13 -8.07 16.14 -5.09
N ASP A 14 -8.20 17.43 -5.39
CA ASP A 14 -7.91 18.08 -6.66
C ASP A 14 -6.42 18.22 -6.95
N ASN A 15 -5.58 18.43 -5.92
CA ASN A 15 -4.15 18.68 -6.08
C ASN A 15 -3.28 17.87 -5.09
N VAL A 16 -3.43 16.55 -5.04
CA VAL A 16 -2.56 15.71 -4.20
C VAL A 16 -1.51 15.01 -5.09
N PRO A 17 -0.25 15.47 -5.07
CA PRO A 17 0.81 14.75 -5.75
C PRO A 17 0.98 13.36 -5.15
N LEU A 18 1.21 12.36 -5.99
CA LEU A 18 1.51 11.01 -5.51
C LEU A 18 2.77 11.07 -4.63
N HIS A 19 2.70 10.44 -3.45
CA HIS A 19 3.78 10.36 -2.47
C HIS A 19 4.33 11.72 -2.01
N ALA A 20 3.52 12.80 -2.02
CA ALA A 20 3.94 14.13 -1.57
C ALA A 20 4.52 14.14 -0.15
N THR A 21 4.03 13.25 0.70
CA THR A 21 4.40 13.14 2.12
C THR A 21 5.32 11.96 2.42
N ALA A 22 5.88 11.31 1.39
CA ALA A 22 6.71 10.13 1.56
C ALA A 22 7.99 10.43 2.33
N THR A 23 8.32 9.52 3.24
CA THR A 23 9.47 9.65 4.15
C THR A 23 10.34 8.38 4.11
N ALA A 24 11.43 8.37 4.89
CA ALA A 24 12.22 7.17 5.11
C ALA A 24 11.39 6.00 5.66
N GLU A 25 10.43 6.27 6.56
CA GLU A 25 9.52 5.24 7.10
C GLU A 25 8.64 4.63 6.02
N SER A 26 8.18 5.43 5.04
CA SER A 26 7.36 4.98 3.91
C SER A 26 8.11 3.95 3.06
N LEU A 27 9.36 4.25 2.69
CA LEU A 27 10.19 3.30 1.94
C LEU A 27 10.60 2.07 2.77
N ALA A 28 10.83 2.22 4.07
CA ALA A 28 11.14 1.09 4.92
C ALA A 28 9.97 0.10 5.00
N LEU A 29 8.72 0.59 5.03
CA LEU A 29 7.54 -0.26 4.93
C LEU A 29 7.39 -0.88 3.53
N ALA A 30 7.70 -0.15 2.46
CA ALA A 30 7.72 -0.72 1.11
C ALA A 30 8.73 -1.88 1.00
N ARG A 31 9.94 -1.71 1.54
CA ARG A 31 10.95 -2.78 1.67
C ARG A 31 10.39 -3.98 2.42
N ILE A 32 9.82 -3.76 3.60
CA ILE A 32 9.28 -4.84 4.44
C ILE A 32 8.18 -5.58 3.70
N LEU A 33 7.25 -4.85 3.09
CA LEU A 33 6.16 -5.41 2.30
C LEU A 33 6.68 -6.31 1.18
N MET A 34 7.57 -5.80 0.33
CA MET A 34 8.07 -6.53 -0.83
C MET A 34 8.88 -7.77 -0.45
N LEU A 35 9.74 -7.67 0.56
CA LEU A 35 10.54 -8.82 1.02
C LEU A 35 9.68 -9.84 1.76
N ALA A 36 8.61 -9.41 2.45
CA ALA A 36 7.63 -10.32 3.04
C ALA A 36 6.85 -11.09 1.95
N ILE A 37 6.47 -10.44 0.84
CA ILE A 37 5.85 -11.13 -0.31
C ILE A 37 6.79 -12.24 -0.81
N TRP A 38 8.08 -11.93 -1.00
CA TRP A 38 9.07 -12.93 -1.42
C TRP A 38 9.18 -14.11 -0.44
N ILE A 39 9.22 -13.84 0.86
CA ILE A 39 9.25 -14.90 1.89
C ILE A 39 8.01 -15.79 1.78
N VAL A 40 6.81 -15.19 1.72
CA VAL A 40 5.55 -15.95 1.59
C VAL A 40 5.54 -16.76 0.30
N TYR A 41 5.93 -16.16 -0.82
CA TYR A 41 6.03 -16.82 -2.13
C TYR A 41 6.94 -18.05 -2.06
N VAL A 42 8.17 -17.90 -1.56
CA VAL A 42 9.12 -19.01 -1.45
C VAL A 42 8.62 -20.08 -0.48
N VAL A 43 8.07 -19.69 0.69
CA VAL A 43 7.55 -20.65 1.68
C VAL A 43 6.43 -21.51 1.07
N GLN A 44 5.42 -20.88 0.46
CA GLN A 44 4.23 -21.56 -0.05
C GLN A 44 4.48 -22.35 -1.34
N ASP A 45 5.51 -22.01 -2.11
CA ASP A 45 5.78 -22.66 -3.38
C ASP A 45 6.31 -24.09 -3.19
N PRO A 46 5.61 -25.13 -3.69
CA PRO A 46 5.95 -26.53 -3.46
C PRO A 46 7.06 -27.02 -4.40
N VAL A 47 8.12 -26.23 -4.60
CA VAL A 47 9.21 -26.50 -5.56
C VAL A 47 9.85 -27.89 -5.37
N GLN A 48 9.77 -28.47 -4.17
CA GLN A 48 10.27 -29.81 -3.89
C GLN A 48 9.55 -30.91 -4.70
N SER A 49 8.31 -30.67 -5.14
CA SER A 49 7.59 -31.62 -6.01
C SER A 49 8.27 -31.80 -7.37
N LEU A 50 9.12 -30.86 -7.79
CA LEU A 50 9.90 -30.99 -9.02
C LEU A 50 10.91 -32.15 -8.96
N THR A 51 11.25 -32.64 -7.76
CA THR A 51 12.12 -33.82 -7.59
C THR A 51 11.48 -35.12 -8.06
N PHE A 52 10.15 -35.14 -8.28
CA PHE A 52 9.45 -36.28 -8.88
C PHE A 52 9.54 -36.29 -10.41
N LEU A 53 10.06 -35.24 -11.03
CA LEU A 53 10.24 -35.16 -12.47
C LEU A 53 11.63 -35.70 -12.87
N PRO A 54 11.75 -36.42 -14.00
CA PRO A 54 13.04 -36.78 -14.55
C PRO A 54 13.90 -35.53 -14.81
N GLN A 55 15.17 -35.57 -14.39
CA GLN A 55 16.08 -34.42 -14.53
C GLN A 55 16.31 -34.04 -16.00
N GLU A 56 16.18 -34.99 -16.91
CA GLU A 56 16.34 -34.82 -18.36
C GLU A 56 15.32 -33.85 -18.96
N LEU A 57 14.19 -33.64 -18.28
CA LEU A 57 13.18 -32.65 -18.67
C LEU A 57 13.56 -31.21 -18.26
N PHE A 58 14.61 -31.04 -17.47
CA PHE A 58 15.06 -29.73 -17.02
C PHE A 58 15.87 -29.02 -18.11
N HIS A 59 15.40 -27.84 -18.51
CA HIS A 59 16.09 -26.98 -19.47
C HIS A 59 16.54 -25.66 -18.82
N ALA A 60 17.84 -25.40 -18.87
CA ALA A 60 18.40 -24.09 -18.51
C ALA A 60 18.22 -23.09 -19.67
N PHE A 61 17.81 -21.85 -19.36
CA PHE A 61 17.57 -20.81 -20.36
C PHE A 61 18.59 -19.68 -20.25
N GLY A 62 18.99 -19.12 -21.40
CA GLY A 62 19.86 -17.95 -21.47
C GLY A 62 21.19 -18.13 -20.72
N VAL A 63 21.53 -17.18 -19.84
CA VAL A 63 22.79 -17.21 -19.07
C VAL A 63 22.92 -18.43 -18.15
N PHE A 64 21.82 -19.09 -17.78
CA PHE A 64 21.84 -20.29 -16.95
C PHE A 64 22.40 -21.52 -17.67
N GLN A 65 22.51 -21.49 -19.00
CA GLN A 65 23.16 -22.55 -19.78
C GLN A 65 24.67 -22.63 -19.52
N LEU A 66 25.27 -21.57 -18.96
CA LEU A 66 26.67 -21.53 -18.57
C LEU A 66 26.94 -22.28 -17.25
N VAL A 67 25.89 -22.57 -16.48
CA VAL A 67 26.02 -23.31 -15.21
C VAL A 67 26.18 -24.81 -15.53
N PRO A 68 27.22 -25.48 -15.02
CA PRO A 68 27.46 -26.90 -15.30
C PRO A 68 26.26 -27.78 -14.92
N GLY A 69 25.99 -28.80 -15.74
CA GLY A 69 24.90 -29.76 -15.50
C GLY A 69 24.98 -30.44 -14.12
N THR A 70 26.19 -30.66 -13.60
CA THR A 70 26.42 -31.22 -12.26
C THR A 70 25.90 -30.31 -11.13
N ALA A 71 25.96 -28.99 -11.31
CA ALA A 71 25.41 -28.05 -10.33
C ALA A 71 23.87 -28.08 -10.33
N TRP A 72 23.24 -28.20 -11.51
CA TRP A 72 21.79 -28.42 -11.61
C TRP A 72 21.39 -29.76 -10.99
N ALA A 73 22.14 -30.83 -11.26
CA ALA A 73 21.90 -32.14 -10.66
C ALA A 73 21.92 -32.09 -9.12
N ALA A 74 22.92 -31.42 -8.54
CA ALA A 74 23.01 -31.25 -7.10
C ALA A 74 21.86 -30.40 -6.53
N LEU A 75 21.49 -29.33 -7.24
CA LEU A 75 20.42 -28.42 -6.82
C LEU A 75 19.03 -29.07 -6.89
N LEU A 76 18.77 -29.91 -7.90
CA LEU A 76 17.49 -30.60 -8.15
C LEU A 76 17.28 -31.84 -7.27
N THR A 77 17.96 -31.90 -6.11
CA THR A 77 17.69 -32.88 -5.06
C THR A 77 16.75 -32.30 -4.00
N PRO A 78 16.02 -33.12 -3.22
CA PRO A 78 15.20 -32.63 -2.11
C PRO A 78 15.99 -31.72 -1.14
N THR A 79 17.23 -32.13 -0.80
CA THR A 79 18.13 -31.36 0.06
C THR A 79 18.58 -30.06 -0.60
N GLY A 80 18.94 -30.08 -1.89
CA GLY A 80 19.38 -28.90 -2.65
C GLY A 80 18.29 -27.83 -2.73
N LEU A 81 17.06 -28.23 -3.05
CA LEU A 81 15.91 -27.31 -3.12
C LEU A 81 15.52 -26.78 -1.74
N PHE A 82 15.56 -27.62 -0.70
CA PHE A 82 15.31 -27.17 0.67
C PHE A 82 16.37 -26.16 1.14
N ALA A 83 17.65 -26.43 0.85
CA ALA A 83 18.74 -25.51 1.16
C ALA A 83 18.58 -24.17 0.42
N LEU A 84 18.26 -24.19 -0.87
CA LEU A 84 17.99 -22.98 -1.66
C LEU A 84 16.86 -22.14 -1.03
N LYS A 85 15.73 -22.76 -0.65
CA LYS A 85 14.62 -22.07 0.02
C LYS A 85 15.06 -21.45 1.35
N SER A 86 15.73 -22.23 2.20
CA SER A 86 16.20 -21.80 3.51
C SER A 86 17.16 -20.60 3.41
N VAL A 87 18.11 -20.65 2.47
CA VAL A 87 19.04 -19.55 2.20
C VAL A 87 18.29 -18.30 1.71
N LEU A 88 17.38 -18.45 0.74
CA LEU A 88 16.57 -17.33 0.23
C LEU A 88 15.77 -16.66 1.34
N ILE A 89 15.02 -17.44 2.13
CA ILE A 89 14.22 -16.93 3.25
C ILE A 89 15.11 -16.20 4.26
N GLY A 90 16.25 -16.79 4.62
CA GLY A 90 17.22 -16.18 5.52
C GLY A 90 17.75 -14.84 5.01
N LEU A 91 18.13 -14.77 3.74
CA LEU A 91 18.62 -13.53 3.12
C LEU A 91 17.51 -12.47 3.01
N PHE A 92 16.28 -12.85 2.66
CA PHE A 92 15.16 -11.93 2.64
C PHE A 92 14.84 -11.39 4.03
N ALA A 93 14.77 -12.25 5.04
CA ALA A 93 14.57 -11.81 6.42
C ALA A 93 15.70 -10.88 6.88
N TRP A 94 16.95 -11.22 6.54
CA TRP A 94 18.11 -10.39 6.86
C TRP A 94 18.02 -9.00 6.24
N ALA A 95 17.67 -8.94 4.95
CA ALA A 95 17.47 -7.70 4.21
C ALA A 95 16.25 -6.90 4.72
N MET A 96 15.16 -7.59 5.06
CA MET A 96 13.90 -7.04 5.55
C MET A 96 14.05 -6.30 6.87
N PHE A 97 14.74 -6.91 7.84
CA PHE A 97 15.04 -6.29 9.13
C PHE A 97 16.19 -5.27 9.05
N GLY A 98 16.96 -5.24 7.97
CA GLY A 98 18.01 -4.26 7.77
C GLY A 98 19.20 -4.45 8.71
N PHE A 99 19.66 -5.70 8.87
CA PHE A 99 20.91 -6.02 9.57
C PHE A 99 22.15 -5.56 8.75
N ARG A 100 23.34 -5.75 9.32
CA ARG A 100 24.59 -5.31 8.69
C ARG A 100 24.75 -6.02 7.34
N GLY A 101 25.03 -5.26 6.29
CA GLY A 101 25.10 -5.81 4.93
C GLY A 101 23.75 -6.12 4.27
N ALA A 102 22.61 -5.68 4.84
CA ALA A 102 21.27 -5.97 4.31
C ALA A 102 21.09 -5.68 2.81
N ARG A 103 21.71 -4.63 2.28
CA ARG A 103 21.64 -4.31 0.84
C ARG A 103 22.38 -5.34 -0.03
N VAL A 104 23.50 -5.88 0.46
CA VAL A 104 24.23 -6.98 -0.19
C VAL A 104 23.41 -8.25 -0.09
N ALA A 105 22.85 -8.56 1.08
CA ALA A 105 21.96 -9.70 1.26
C ALA A 105 20.75 -9.65 0.31
N ALA A 106 20.14 -8.47 0.13
CA ALA A 106 19.06 -8.25 -0.83
C ALA A 106 19.50 -8.50 -2.28
N ALA A 107 20.68 -8.02 -2.67
CA ALA A 107 21.23 -8.24 -4.00
C ALA A 107 21.53 -9.72 -4.27
N VAL A 108 22.14 -10.41 -3.31
CA VAL A 108 22.39 -11.86 -3.38
C VAL A 108 21.07 -12.63 -3.43
N ALA A 109 20.08 -12.25 -2.61
CA ALA A 109 18.75 -12.86 -2.64
C ALA A 109 18.10 -12.69 -4.01
N LEU A 110 18.19 -11.51 -4.63
CA LEU A 110 17.65 -11.27 -5.96
C LEU A 110 18.33 -12.15 -7.02
N ALA A 111 19.66 -12.31 -6.97
CA ALA A 111 20.36 -13.22 -7.87
C ALA A 111 19.88 -14.68 -7.69
N LEU A 112 19.76 -15.13 -6.43
CA LEU A 112 19.25 -16.46 -6.10
C LEU A 112 17.77 -16.63 -6.47
N VAL A 113 16.95 -15.58 -6.49
CA VAL A 113 15.58 -15.62 -7.01
C VAL A 113 15.57 -15.99 -8.48
N PHE A 114 16.49 -15.46 -9.29
CA PHE A 114 16.54 -15.84 -10.70
C PHE A 114 16.95 -17.31 -10.87
N VAL A 115 17.86 -17.84 -10.04
CA VAL A 115 18.17 -19.27 -10.00
C VAL A 115 16.93 -20.08 -9.58
N TYR A 116 16.22 -19.64 -8.55
CA TYR A 116 15.00 -20.26 -8.06
C TYR A 116 13.89 -20.31 -9.13
N LEU A 117 13.68 -19.20 -9.83
CA LEU A 117 12.71 -19.13 -10.92
C LEU A 117 13.18 -19.98 -12.11
N GLN A 118 14.47 -20.04 -12.42
CA GLN A 118 14.99 -20.97 -13.44
C GLN A 118 14.72 -22.43 -13.07
N VAL A 119 14.90 -22.83 -11.81
CA VAL A 119 14.52 -24.18 -11.34
C VAL A 119 13.05 -24.45 -11.61
N LYS A 120 12.18 -23.51 -11.20
CA LYS A 120 10.72 -23.65 -11.33
C LYS A 120 10.25 -23.69 -12.78
N LYS A 121 10.87 -22.89 -13.67
CA LYS A 121 10.45 -22.76 -15.07
C LYS A 121 11.19 -23.71 -16.01
N GLY A 122 12.29 -24.31 -15.57
CA GLY A 122 13.08 -25.25 -16.37
C GLY A 122 12.33 -26.50 -16.84
N PHE A 123 11.23 -26.87 -16.15
CA PHE A 123 10.36 -27.99 -16.51
C PHE A 123 9.17 -27.57 -17.40
N GLY A 124 9.42 -26.72 -18.40
CA GLY A 124 8.38 -26.27 -19.35
C GLY A 124 7.47 -25.16 -18.83
N GLY A 125 7.84 -24.48 -17.74
CA GLY A 125 7.11 -23.33 -17.21
C GLY A 125 7.44 -22.05 -17.99
N HIS A 126 6.49 -21.11 -18.04
CA HIS A 126 6.74 -19.77 -18.57
C HIS A 126 7.06 -18.78 -17.43
N TRP A 127 7.92 -17.81 -17.70
CA TRP A 127 8.15 -16.70 -16.78
C TRP A 127 6.86 -15.89 -16.65
N ASP A 128 6.37 -15.77 -15.42
CA ASP A 128 5.11 -15.08 -15.17
C ASP A 128 5.40 -13.60 -14.87
N HIS A 129 4.61 -12.72 -15.48
CA HIS A 129 4.62 -11.29 -15.21
C HIS A 129 4.62 -10.98 -13.70
N ARG A 130 3.86 -11.71 -12.87
CA ARG A 130 3.80 -11.48 -11.41
C ARG A 130 5.17 -11.60 -10.72
N GLU A 131 5.95 -12.61 -11.12
CA GLU A 131 7.27 -12.91 -10.58
C GLU A 131 8.28 -11.85 -11.06
N MET A 132 8.14 -11.42 -12.31
CA MET A 132 9.00 -10.39 -12.92
C MET A 132 8.77 -9.01 -12.35
N THR A 133 7.54 -8.60 -12.09
CA THR A 133 7.28 -7.31 -11.44
C THR A 133 7.86 -7.26 -10.05
N LEU A 134 7.71 -8.33 -9.27
CA LEU A 134 8.30 -8.40 -7.93
C LEU A 134 9.84 -8.39 -7.99
N ALA A 135 10.44 -9.06 -8.98
CA ALA A 135 11.89 -9.05 -9.20
C ALA A 135 12.41 -7.67 -9.63
N TYR A 136 11.74 -6.99 -10.56
CA TYR A 136 12.10 -5.65 -11.00
C TYR A 136 11.91 -4.60 -9.91
N ALA A 137 10.83 -4.71 -9.13
CA ALA A 137 10.65 -3.85 -7.97
C ALA A 137 11.76 -4.09 -6.95
N HIS A 138 12.11 -5.36 -6.66
CA HIS A 138 13.22 -5.69 -5.76
C HIS A 138 14.56 -5.16 -6.29
N PHE A 139 14.82 -5.27 -7.60
CA PHE A 139 15.98 -4.64 -8.22
C PHE A 139 16.03 -3.13 -7.98
N LEU A 140 14.93 -2.41 -8.25
CA LEU A 140 14.86 -0.97 -7.98
C LEU A 140 15.07 -0.64 -6.50
N LEU A 141 14.49 -1.45 -5.60
CA LEU A 141 14.63 -1.28 -4.15
C LEU A 141 16.11 -1.24 -3.74
N LEU A 142 16.97 -2.04 -4.39
CA LEU A 142 18.42 -2.02 -4.17
C LEU A 142 19.04 -0.66 -4.43
N PHE A 143 18.43 0.25 -5.19
CA PHE A 143 18.96 1.59 -5.49
C PHE A 143 18.31 2.71 -4.63
N THR A 144 17.29 2.38 -3.85
CA THR A 144 16.57 3.34 -3.01
C THR A 144 17.19 3.48 -1.60
N PRO A 145 16.89 4.58 -0.87
CA PRO A 145 17.25 4.69 0.54
C PRO A 145 16.29 3.95 1.49
N ALA A 146 15.75 2.79 1.08
CA ALA A 146 14.75 2.06 1.85
C ALA A 146 15.24 1.47 3.18
N TRP A 147 16.55 1.52 3.45
CA TRP A 147 17.15 1.13 4.73
C TRP A 147 17.45 2.31 5.67
N ASP A 148 17.07 3.54 5.32
CA ASP A 148 17.33 4.71 6.17
C ASP A 148 16.39 4.79 7.39
N ALA A 149 15.33 3.97 7.44
CA ALA A 149 14.44 3.76 8.59
C ALA A 149 14.14 2.26 8.83
N PHE A 150 13.72 1.94 10.06
CA PHE A 150 13.41 0.58 10.56
C PHE A 150 14.48 -0.49 10.27
N ALA A 151 15.73 -0.10 10.06
CA ALA A 151 16.85 -1.03 9.96
C ALA A 151 17.42 -1.27 11.36
N VAL A 152 17.64 -2.53 11.73
CA VAL A 152 18.20 -2.90 13.05
C VAL A 152 19.61 -2.33 13.22
N SER A 153 20.48 -2.49 12.23
CA SER A 153 21.85 -1.96 12.29
C SER A 153 21.95 -0.58 11.64
N ARG A 154 21.15 0.37 12.12
CA ARG A 154 21.12 1.73 11.57
C ARG A 154 22.41 2.46 11.95
N ALA A 155 23.30 2.65 10.99
CA ALA A 155 24.33 3.68 11.12
C ALA A 155 23.66 5.06 11.17
N ALA A 156 24.14 5.95 12.03
CA ALA A 156 23.69 7.34 12.07
C ALA A 156 23.98 7.99 10.71
N ARG A 157 22.98 8.05 9.84
CA ARG A 157 23.05 8.68 8.53
C ARG A 157 22.34 10.02 8.58
N ARG A 158 22.91 11.01 7.90
CA ARG A 158 22.22 12.29 7.68
C ARG A 158 20.91 12.04 6.94
N PRO A 159 19.80 12.67 7.35
CA PRO A 159 18.54 12.56 6.63
C PRO A 159 18.74 13.05 5.18
N ARG A 160 18.27 12.25 4.23
CA ARG A 160 18.24 12.64 2.81
C ARG A 160 17.11 13.65 2.54
N ARG A 161 17.22 14.37 1.42
CA ARG A 161 16.17 15.26 0.93
C ARG A 161 14.86 14.49 0.70
N GLU A 162 13.73 15.08 1.07
CA GLU A 162 12.41 14.45 0.99
C GLU A 162 12.06 13.95 -0.42
N GLY A 163 12.46 14.70 -1.45
CA GLY A 163 12.24 14.35 -2.85
C GLY A 163 12.81 12.98 -3.26
N VAL A 164 13.86 12.50 -2.60
CA VAL A 164 14.47 11.19 -2.92
C VAL A 164 13.53 10.04 -2.51
N TYR A 165 12.90 10.14 -1.35
CA TYR A 165 11.95 9.11 -0.87
C TYR A 165 10.71 9.06 -1.76
N ARG A 166 10.19 10.24 -2.13
CA ARG A 166 9.08 10.39 -3.07
C ARG A 166 9.40 9.78 -4.44
N ALA A 167 10.54 10.14 -5.04
CA ALA A 167 10.95 9.62 -6.34
C ALA A 167 11.12 8.08 -6.31
N SER A 168 11.65 7.54 -5.22
CA SER A 168 11.82 6.09 -5.04
C SER A 168 10.48 5.34 -5.04
N LEU A 169 9.47 5.82 -4.30
CA LEU A 169 8.14 5.19 -4.32
C LEU A 169 7.43 5.33 -5.67
N ILE A 170 7.61 6.45 -6.36
CA ILE A 170 7.08 6.62 -7.72
C ILE A 170 7.73 5.60 -8.66
N ALA A 171 9.05 5.40 -8.58
CA ALA A 171 9.76 4.42 -9.41
C ALA A 171 9.29 2.98 -9.13
N LEU A 172 9.10 2.61 -7.86
CA LEU A 172 8.54 1.31 -7.48
C LEU A 172 7.10 1.13 -8.01
N SER A 173 6.25 2.15 -7.87
CA SER A 173 4.87 2.12 -8.37
C SER A 173 4.81 2.06 -9.90
N LEU A 174 5.76 2.72 -10.58
CA LEU A 174 5.87 2.70 -12.03
C LEU A 174 6.14 1.28 -12.56
N VAL A 175 7.00 0.50 -11.91
CA VAL A 175 7.24 -0.90 -12.30
C VAL A 175 5.98 -1.75 -12.20
N VAL A 176 5.17 -1.55 -11.16
CA VAL A 176 3.89 -2.25 -11.02
C VAL A 176 2.92 -1.87 -12.14
N ILE A 177 2.86 -0.59 -12.51
CA ILE A 177 1.90 -0.08 -13.50
C ILE A 177 2.30 -0.42 -14.93
N ILE A 178 3.59 -0.31 -15.25
CA ILE A 178 4.05 -0.49 -16.62
C ILE A 178 3.79 -1.92 -17.10
N GLN A 179 3.85 -2.89 -16.19
CA GLN A 179 3.42 -4.26 -16.45
C GLN A 179 1.95 -4.32 -16.89
N TYR A 180 1.04 -3.71 -16.14
CA TYR A 180 -0.39 -3.71 -16.50
C TYR A 180 -0.62 -3.03 -17.84
N PHE A 181 0.05 -1.90 -18.08
CA PHE A 181 0.02 -1.23 -19.37
C PHE A 181 0.44 -2.18 -20.51
N PHE A 182 1.56 -2.88 -20.37
CA PHE A 182 2.02 -3.82 -21.39
C PHE A 182 1.10 -5.03 -21.57
N ILE A 183 0.44 -5.50 -20.51
CA ILE A 183 -0.55 -6.57 -20.61
C ILE A 183 -1.77 -6.09 -21.39
N GLY A 184 -2.30 -4.91 -21.07
CA GLY A 184 -3.40 -4.32 -21.81
C GLY A 184 -3.04 -4.10 -23.27
N ALA A 185 -1.84 -3.55 -23.53
CA ALA A 185 -1.32 -3.35 -24.88
C ALA A 185 -1.19 -4.67 -25.64
N ALA A 186 -0.59 -5.70 -25.04
CA ALA A 186 -0.45 -7.01 -25.67
C ALA A 186 -1.81 -7.62 -26.02
N ARG A 187 -2.81 -7.55 -25.13
CA ARG A 187 -4.18 -8.02 -25.42
C ARG A 187 -4.80 -7.26 -26.59
N THR A 188 -4.67 -5.94 -26.61
CA THR A 188 -5.25 -5.10 -27.68
C THR A 188 -4.57 -5.32 -29.03
N PHE A 189 -3.24 -5.36 -29.08
CA PHE A 189 -2.50 -5.38 -30.34
C PHE A 189 -2.23 -6.79 -30.87
N ILE A 190 -2.03 -7.78 -30.00
CA ILE A 190 -1.78 -9.17 -30.42
C ILE A 190 -3.09 -9.95 -30.48
N GLY A 191 -3.98 -9.76 -29.50
CA GLY A 191 -5.30 -10.42 -29.48
C GLY A 191 -6.30 -9.84 -30.47
N GLY A 192 -6.18 -8.54 -30.78
CA GLY A 192 -7.11 -7.84 -31.66
C GLY A 192 -8.55 -7.80 -31.12
N PRO A 193 -9.54 -7.42 -31.95
CA PRO A 193 -10.94 -7.34 -31.53
C PRO A 193 -11.55 -8.68 -31.09
N GLY A 194 -11.11 -9.81 -31.68
CA GLY A 194 -11.66 -11.14 -31.39
C GLY A 194 -11.50 -11.56 -29.91
N ILE A 195 -10.45 -11.07 -29.24
CA ILE A 195 -10.25 -11.32 -27.82
C ILE A 195 -11.36 -10.71 -26.93
N PHE A 196 -12.17 -9.79 -27.47
CA PHE A 196 -13.28 -9.12 -26.76
C PHE A 196 -14.67 -9.44 -27.34
N LEU A 197 -14.76 -10.29 -28.37
CA LEU A 197 -16.04 -10.54 -29.08
C LEU A 197 -16.36 -12.04 -29.20
N ASP A 198 -15.35 -12.91 -29.04
CA ASP A 198 -15.48 -14.32 -29.33
C ASP A 198 -15.59 -15.19 -28.06
N GLY A 199 -16.11 -14.65 -26.95
CA GLY A 199 -16.23 -15.40 -25.69
C GLY A 199 -14.88 -15.83 -25.11
N SER A 200 -13.82 -15.06 -25.41
CA SER A 200 -12.45 -15.40 -24.99
C SER A 200 -12.32 -15.50 -23.47
N LEU A 201 -13.02 -14.65 -22.72
CA LEU A 201 -13.00 -14.73 -21.25
C LEU A 201 -13.69 -16.02 -20.75
N GLN A 202 -14.79 -16.47 -21.38
CA GLN A 202 -15.41 -17.76 -21.04
C GLN A 202 -14.46 -18.93 -21.34
N ASN A 203 -13.78 -18.91 -22.48
CA ASN A 203 -12.78 -19.92 -22.82
C ASN A 203 -11.64 -19.97 -21.80
N TRP A 204 -11.21 -18.82 -21.29
CA TRP A 204 -10.21 -18.74 -20.23
C TRP A 204 -10.73 -19.25 -18.88
N ILE A 205 -11.97 -18.93 -18.52
CA ILE A 205 -12.64 -19.49 -17.34
C ILE A 205 -12.67 -21.01 -17.46
N ILE A 206 -13.10 -21.58 -18.58
CA ILE A 206 -13.10 -23.04 -18.82
C ILE A 206 -11.69 -23.60 -18.68
N ASN A 207 -10.71 -23.06 -19.42
CA ASN A 207 -9.34 -23.60 -19.43
C ASN A 207 -8.71 -23.60 -18.02
N ARG A 208 -8.99 -22.57 -17.22
CA ARG A 208 -8.43 -22.46 -15.87
C ARG A 208 -9.14 -23.35 -14.86
N ASN A 209 -10.46 -23.51 -14.95
CA ASN A 209 -11.21 -24.42 -14.07
C ASN A 209 -10.96 -25.91 -14.40
N LEU A 210 -10.49 -26.24 -15.61
CA LEU A 210 -10.03 -27.60 -15.94
C LEU A 210 -8.69 -27.99 -15.30
N ARG A 211 -7.92 -27.03 -14.79
CA ARG A 211 -6.62 -27.31 -14.16
C ARG A 211 -6.84 -27.63 -12.67
N PRO A 212 -6.02 -28.52 -12.07
CA PRO A 212 -6.04 -28.72 -10.63
C PRO A 212 -5.91 -27.39 -9.89
N ASN A 213 -6.91 -27.08 -9.06
CA ASN A 213 -7.02 -25.82 -8.35
C ASN A 213 -6.84 -26.06 -6.85
N PRO A 214 -5.86 -25.41 -6.18
CA PRO A 214 -5.68 -25.55 -4.74
C PRO A 214 -6.80 -24.90 -3.91
N PHE A 215 -7.59 -23.98 -4.49
CA PHE A 215 -8.64 -23.25 -3.76
C PHE A 215 -10.02 -23.90 -3.83
N GLY A 216 -10.26 -24.78 -4.80
CA GLY A 216 -11.53 -25.48 -4.98
C GLY A 216 -12.74 -24.59 -5.29
N PHE A 217 -12.55 -23.32 -5.67
CA PHE A 217 -13.68 -22.52 -6.14
C PHE A 217 -14.10 -22.95 -7.54
N ASP A 218 -15.39 -22.87 -7.83
CA ASP A 218 -15.94 -23.11 -9.16
C ASP A 218 -16.96 -22.03 -9.56
N LEU A 219 -16.85 -20.84 -8.96
CA LEU A 219 -17.81 -19.76 -9.18
C LEU A 219 -17.87 -19.34 -10.67
N GLY A 220 -16.75 -19.46 -11.39
CA GLY A 220 -16.67 -19.16 -12.82
C GLY A 220 -17.61 -19.99 -13.70
N THR A 221 -17.90 -21.25 -13.34
CA THR A 221 -18.73 -22.14 -14.18
C THR A 221 -20.19 -21.69 -14.23
N ALA A 222 -20.67 -20.99 -13.19
CA ALA A 222 -21.99 -20.36 -13.18
C ALA A 222 -22.17 -19.29 -14.28
N PHE A 223 -21.08 -18.79 -14.87
CA PHE A 223 -21.09 -17.75 -15.90
C PHE A 223 -20.77 -18.29 -17.32
N LEU A 224 -20.85 -19.61 -17.53
CA LEU A 224 -20.58 -20.23 -18.84
C LEU A 224 -21.80 -20.30 -19.77
N ALA A 225 -23.00 -19.98 -19.29
CA ALA A 225 -24.17 -19.91 -20.16
C ALA A 225 -24.03 -18.77 -21.20
N GLU A 226 -24.59 -18.95 -22.39
CA GLU A 226 -24.46 -17.99 -23.52
C GLU A 226 -24.91 -16.56 -23.14
N VAL A 227 -25.91 -16.42 -22.26
CA VAL A 227 -26.40 -15.12 -21.75
C VAL A 227 -25.29 -14.27 -21.09
N TRP A 228 -24.25 -14.92 -20.55
CA TRP A 228 -23.14 -14.26 -19.88
C TRP A 228 -21.99 -13.89 -20.80
N ARG A 229 -21.99 -14.36 -22.06
CA ARG A 229 -20.89 -14.13 -23.01
C ARG A 229 -20.62 -12.65 -23.22
N ALA A 230 -21.63 -11.89 -23.65
CA ALA A 230 -21.48 -10.46 -23.90
C ALA A 230 -21.12 -9.65 -22.63
N PRO A 231 -21.75 -9.86 -21.45
CA PRO A 231 -21.30 -9.22 -20.21
C PRO A 231 -19.84 -9.50 -19.84
N LEU A 232 -19.37 -10.74 -20.00
CA LEU A 232 -17.99 -11.13 -19.70
C LEU A 232 -17.00 -10.51 -20.68
N ASP A 233 -17.34 -10.49 -21.97
CA ASP A 233 -16.55 -9.85 -23.01
C ASP A 233 -16.43 -8.32 -22.77
N LEU A 234 -17.52 -7.65 -22.40
CA LEU A 234 -17.51 -6.24 -22.00
C LEU A 234 -16.68 -5.99 -20.72
N LEU A 235 -16.78 -6.88 -19.73
CA LEU A 235 -15.97 -6.81 -18.52
C LEU A 235 -14.48 -6.93 -18.86
N PHE A 236 -14.13 -7.84 -19.79
CA PHE A 236 -12.76 -8.06 -20.21
C PHE A 236 -12.19 -6.88 -21.00
N LEU A 237 -13.01 -6.28 -21.88
CA LEU A 237 -12.68 -5.03 -22.56
C LEU A 237 -12.48 -3.89 -21.54
N GLY A 238 -13.40 -3.74 -20.57
CA GLY A 238 -13.29 -2.75 -19.51
C GLY A 238 -12.03 -2.89 -18.66
N GLY A 239 -11.67 -4.12 -18.28
CA GLY A 239 -10.42 -4.42 -17.59
C GLY A 239 -9.17 -4.09 -18.42
N THR A 240 -9.22 -4.36 -19.72
CA THR A 240 -8.12 -4.04 -20.64
C THR A 240 -7.96 -2.53 -20.86
N LEU A 241 -9.06 -1.78 -20.96
CA LEU A 241 -9.02 -0.32 -20.99
C LEU A 241 -8.46 0.25 -19.69
N LEU A 242 -8.85 -0.31 -18.53
CA LEU A 242 -8.30 0.05 -17.23
C LEU A 242 -6.78 -0.15 -17.17
N GLU A 243 -6.28 -1.27 -17.70
CA GLU A 243 -4.85 -1.57 -17.83
C GLU A 243 -4.12 -0.60 -18.76
N LEU A 244 -4.71 -0.23 -19.91
CA LEU A 244 -4.10 0.73 -20.84
C LEU A 244 -4.00 2.15 -20.25
N VAL A 245 -5.02 2.60 -19.50
CA VAL A 245 -4.99 3.92 -18.87
C VAL A 245 -4.19 3.95 -17.57
N ALA A 246 -3.76 2.79 -17.07
CA ALA A 246 -3.00 2.65 -15.82
C ALA A 246 -1.79 3.57 -15.74
N PHE A 247 -1.04 3.66 -16.83
CA PHE A 247 0.15 4.49 -16.92
C PHE A 247 -0.17 5.98 -16.72
N ILE A 248 -1.29 6.46 -17.29
CA ILE A 248 -1.71 7.87 -17.20
C ILE A 248 -2.05 8.24 -15.75
N VAL A 249 -2.62 7.31 -14.99
CA VAL A 249 -3.08 7.54 -13.61
C VAL A 249 -1.97 8.00 -12.66
N LEU A 250 -0.71 7.62 -12.91
CA LEU A 250 0.44 8.14 -12.15
C LEU A 250 0.58 9.66 -12.22
N PHE A 251 0.28 10.23 -13.39
CA PHE A 251 0.51 11.63 -13.70
C PHE A 251 -0.71 12.51 -13.42
N LEU A 252 -1.88 11.88 -13.23
CA LEU A 252 -3.09 12.61 -12.86
C LEU A 252 -2.90 13.26 -11.49
N ARG A 253 -3.17 14.57 -11.41
CA ARG A 253 -3.11 15.33 -10.16
C ARG A 253 -4.17 14.90 -9.13
N PRO A 254 -5.42 14.57 -9.53
CA PRO A 254 -6.42 14.24 -8.54
C PRO A 254 -6.10 12.92 -7.82
N GLY A 255 -5.90 12.99 -6.51
CA GLY A 255 -5.52 11.83 -5.69
C GLY A 255 -6.62 10.76 -5.63
N TRP A 256 -7.89 11.17 -5.75
CA TRP A 256 -9.03 10.26 -5.72
C TRP A 256 -9.09 9.30 -6.91
N LEU A 257 -8.60 9.73 -8.09
CA LEU A 257 -8.51 8.87 -9.27
C LEU A 257 -7.56 7.71 -9.01
N LYS A 258 -6.48 7.95 -8.26
CA LYS A 258 -5.48 6.93 -7.90
C LYS A 258 -6.05 5.93 -6.90
N ILE A 259 -6.81 6.40 -5.91
CA ILE A 259 -7.53 5.52 -4.97
C ILE A 259 -8.55 4.68 -5.73
N GLY A 260 -9.39 5.31 -6.56
CA GLY A 260 -10.39 4.62 -7.36
C GLY A 260 -9.76 3.57 -8.28
N PHE A 261 -8.62 3.91 -8.87
CA PHE A 261 -7.83 3.00 -9.69
C PHE A 261 -7.27 1.81 -8.89
N ALA A 262 -6.65 2.06 -7.73
CA ALA A 262 -6.13 1.00 -6.85
C ALA A 262 -7.24 0.04 -6.39
N ILE A 263 -8.41 0.58 -6.01
CA ILE A 263 -9.60 -0.21 -5.66
C ILE A 263 -10.08 -1.00 -6.88
N GLY A 264 -10.19 -0.36 -8.04
CA GLY A 264 -10.60 -1.00 -9.29
C GLY A 264 -9.70 -2.17 -9.65
N PHE A 265 -8.38 -2.02 -9.54
CA PHE A 265 -7.42 -3.10 -9.76
C PHE A 265 -7.54 -4.22 -8.73
N ALA A 266 -7.73 -3.90 -7.44
CA ALA A 266 -7.94 -4.91 -6.42
C ALA A 266 -9.22 -5.73 -6.69
N VAL A 267 -10.31 -5.07 -7.09
CA VAL A 267 -11.57 -5.73 -7.49
C VAL A 267 -11.36 -6.57 -8.75
N PHE A 268 -10.62 -6.07 -9.74
CA PHE A 268 -10.30 -6.81 -10.97
C PHE A 268 -9.49 -8.08 -10.69
N HIS A 269 -8.49 -8.03 -9.80
CA HIS A 269 -7.76 -9.23 -9.40
C HIS A 269 -8.61 -10.19 -8.57
N ALA A 270 -9.47 -9.67 -7.69
CA ALA A 270 -10.41 -10.49 -6.94
C ALA A 270 -11.41 -11.20 -7.88
N SER A 271 -11.88 -10.54 -8.94
CA SER A 271 -12.77 -11.18 -9.92
C SER A 271 -12.05 -12.25 -10.74
N ILE A 272 -10.80 -12.01 -11.18
CA ILE A 272 -9.99 -13.05 -11.84
C ILE A 272 -9.80 -14.25 -10.91
N PHE A 273 -9.50 -14.01 -9.63
CA PHE A 273 -9.34 -15.08 -8.65
C PHE A 273 -10.63 -15.90 -8.51
N LEU A 274 -11.77 -15.24 -8.35
CA LEU A 274 -13.06 -15.91 -8.15
C LEU A 274 -13.56 -16.64 -9.40
N LEU A 275 -13.37 -16.07 -10.59
CA LEU A 275 -13.87 -16.64 -11.84
C LEU A 275 -12.91 -17.66 -12.46
N MET A 276 -11.61 -17.42 -12.37
CA MET A 276 -10.58 -18.19 -13.08
C MET A 276 -9.63 -18.94 -12.14
N ASN A 277 -9.81 -18.87 -10.82
CA ASN A 277 -8.93 -19.53 -9.84
C ASN A 277 -7.45 -19.16 -9.96
N VAL A 278 -7.16 -17.98 -10.51
CA VAL A 278 -5.80 -17.47 -10.61
C VAL A 278 -5.59 -16.42 -9.53
N ALA A 279 -4.80 -16.76 -8.52
CA ALA A 279 -4.43 -15.83 -7.46
C ALA A 279 -3.23 -14.98 -7.89
N PHE A 280 -3.42 -13.66 -7.89
CA PHE A 280 -2.37 -12.66 -8.09
C PHE A 280 -2.18 -11.83 -6.81
N LEU A 281 -2.06 -12.51 -5.67
CA LEU A 281 -2.03 -11.84 -4.36
C LEU A 281 -0.83 -10.89 -4.25
N GLU A 282 0.32 -11.24 -4.82
CA GLU A 282 1.52 -10.41 -4.84
C GLU A 282 1.24 -9.07 -5.52
N ASN A 283 0.57 -9.11 -6.66
CA ASN A 283 0.18 -7.93 -7.42
C ASN A 283 -0.82 -7.06 -6.66
N ILE A 284 -1.81 -7.66 -5.99
CA ILE A 284 -2.76 -6.92 -5.13
C ILE A 284 -2.00 -6.22 -4.00
N VAL A 285 -1.09 -6.92 -3.33
CA VAL A 285 -0.31 -6.35 -2.23
C VAL A 285 0.63 -5.25 -2.73
N LEU A 286 1.22 -5.40 -3.92
CA LEU A 286 2.07 -4.36 -4.53
C LEU A 286 1.30 -3.08 -4.90
N ILE A 287 -0.02 -3.12 -5.11
CA ILE A 287 -0.84 -1.90 -5.27
C ILE A 287 -0.75 -1.01 -4.02
N LEU A 288 -0.47 -1.58 -2.84
CA LEU A 288 -0.30 -0.78 -1.62
C LEU A 288 0.86 0.21 -1.74
N LEU A 289 1.83 -0.02 -2.65
CA LEU A 289 2.94 0.91 -2.90
C LEU A 289 2.50 2.27 -3.44
N PHE A 290 1.28 2.39 -4.00
CA PHE A 290 0.71 3.67 -4.42
C PHE A 290 0.28 4.55 -3.25
N PHE A 291 0.26 4.00 -2.04
CA PHE A 291 -0.07 4.73 -0.83
C PHE A 291 1.18 5.02 -0.01
N ASP A 292 1.13 6.10 0.77
CA ASP A 292 2.11 6.30 1.82
C ASP A 292 1.81 5.37 3.00
N LEU A 293 2.39 4.17 2.97
CA LEU A 293 2.18 3.12 3.97
C LEU A 293 2.44 3.57 5.41
N ALA A 294 3.33 4.56 5.60
CA ALA A 294 3.66 5.07 6.92
C ALA A 294 2.76 6.23 7.35
N ALA A 295 1.94 6.81 6.46
CA ALA A 295 1.07 7.93 6.81
C ALA A 295 0.09 7.61 7.96
N PRO A 296 -0.59 6.44 8.00
CA PRO A 296 -1.46 6.09 9.12
C PRO A 296 -0.69 6.04 10.45
N TRP A 297 0.51 5.44 10.45
CA TRP A 297 1.36 5.34 11.63
C TRP A 297 1.89 6.70 12.09
N ARG A 298 2.39 7.53 11.16
CA ARG A 298 2.85 8.89 11.47
C ARG A 298 1.72 9.75 12.02
N ARG A 299 0.50 9.62 11.49
CA ARG A 299 -0.67 10.32 12.03
C ARG A 299 -1.04 9.80 13.41
N ALA A 300 -1.06 8.49 13.62
CA ALA A 300 -1.29 7.91 14.94
C ALA A 300 -0.28 8.43 15.97
N ARG A 301 1.00 8.57 15.57
CA ARG A 301 2.07 9.10 16.41
C ARG A 301 2.03 10.61 16.60
N ARG A 302 1.70 11.41 15.60
CA ARG A 302 1.66 12.89 15.71
C ARG A 302 0.37 13.39 16.36
N GLY A 303 -0.71 12.63 16.27
CA GLY A 303 -2.03 13.16 16.59
C GLY A 303 -2.56 14.06 15.48
N HIS A 304 -3.60 14.80 15.78
CA HIS A 304 -4.22 15.78 14.90
C HIS A 304 -3.46 17.13 14.95
N ASN A 305 -2.95 17.61 13.82
CA ASN A 305 -2.07 18.79 13.76
C ASN A 305 -2.81 20.12 13.51
N ALA A 306 -4.13 20.15 13.55
CA ALA A 306 -4.82 21.44 13.46
C ALA A 306 -4.37 22.33 14.64
N PRO A 307 -4.20 23.64 14.48
CA PRO A 307 -3.96 24.54 15.59
C PRO A 307 -5.25 24.73 16.41
N GLY A 308 -5.13 24.90 17.73
CA GLY A 308 -6.26 25.09 18.63
C GLY A 308 -5.87 25.10 20.09
N VAL A 309 -6.82 25.42 20.96
CA VAL A 309 -6.62 25.51 22.41
C VAL A 309 -7.69 24.71 23.15
N LEU A 310 -7.26 23.94 24.14
CA LEU A 310 -8.15 23.29 25.08
C LEU A 310 -8.48 24.29 26.20
N LEU A 311 -9.75 24.69 26.29
CA LEU A 311 -10.29 25.52 27.35
C LEU A 311 -10.87 24.63 28.46
N VAL A 312 -10.50 24.91 29.69
CA VAL A 312 -10.79 24.07 30.86
C VAL A 312 -11.39 24.91 31.97
N ASP A 313 -12.57 24.50 32.44
CA ASP A 313 -13.19 25.03 33.66
C ASP A 313 -12.55 24.36 34.87
N ARG A 314 -11.83 25.13 35.70
CA ARG A 314 -11.13 24.62 36.88
C ARG A 314 -12.09 24.13 37.97
N ALA A 315 -13.34 24.57 37.98
CA ALA A 315 -14.34 24.12 38.94
C ALA A 315 -14.79 22.67 38.69
N ARG A 316 -14.41 22.06 37.55
CA ARG A 316 -14.82 20.71 37.15
C ARG A 316 -13.65 19.73 37.22
N PRO A 317 -13.64 18.77 38.17
CA PRO A 317 -12.56 17.78 38.30
C PRO A 317 -12.31 16.97 37.01
N ALA A 318 -13.36 16.57 36.31
CA ALA A 318 -13.25 15.84 35.04
C ALA A 318 -12.52 16.65 33.94
N ALA A 319 -12.65 17.97 33.95
CA ALA A 319 -11.97 18.84 32.99
C ALA A 319 -10.46 18.94 33.32
N LEU A 320 -10.13 19.00 34.61
CA LEU A 320 -8.75 18.98 35.09
C LEU A 320 -8.03 17.66 34.78
N GLU A 321 -8.71 16.52 34.83
CA GLU A 321 -8.14 15.23 34.42
C GLU A 321 -7.73 15.22 32.94
N VAL A 322 -8.58 15.78 32.06
CA VAL A 322 -8.28 15.88 30.63
C VAL A 322 -7.14 16.87 30.38
N ALA A 323 -7.12 18.00 31.11
CA ALA A 323 -6.03 18.96 31.08
C ALA A 323 -4.69 18.31 31.49
N ALA A 324 -4.69 17.55 32.58
CA ALA A 324 -3.52 16.83 33.07
C ALA A 324 -3.03 15.79 32.05
N PHE A 325 -3.97 15.05 31.43
CA PHE A 325 -3.66 14.11 30.34
C PHE A 325 -2.99 14.82 29.15
N VAL A 326 -3.57 15.92 28.67
CA VAL A 326 -3.00 16.69 27.55
C VAL A 326 -1.64 17.27 27.89
N ARG A 327 -1.45 17.82 29.09
CA ARG A 327 -0.13 18.35 29.51
C ARG A 327 0.91 17.24 29.60
N ARG A 328 0.53 16.07 30.11
CA ARG A 328 1.43 14.92 30.28
C ARG A 328 1.86 14.31 28.95
N PHE A 329 0.92 14.17 28.00
CA PHE A 329 1.16 13.39 26.78
C PHE A 329 1.20 14.22 25.49
N GLY A 330 0.66 15.44 25.49
CA GLY A 330 0.56 16.33 24.33
C GLY A 330 1.87 17.02 23.94
N ARG A 331 2.98 16.74 24.63
CA ARG A 331 4.33 17.26 24.35
C ARG A 331 4.43 18.79 24.24
N GLY A 332 3.50 19.51 24.87
CA GLY A 332 3.42 20.98 24.81
C GLY A 332 2.86 21.54 23.50
N GLU A 333 2.48 20.70 22.54
CA GLU A 333 1.96 21.13 21.24
C GLU A 333 0.50 21.61 21.32
N LEU A 334 -0.26 21.14 22.31
CA LEU A 334 -1.64 21.56 22.54
C LEU A 334 -1.75 22.50 23.76
N PRO A 335 -1.91 23.81 23.57
CA PRO A 335 -2.07 24.74 24.68
C PRO A 335 -3.36 24.44 25.46
N VAL A 336 -3.24 24.51 26.78
CA VAL A 336 -4.36 24.35 27.72
C VAL A 336 -4.54 25.68 28.44
N ARG A 337 -5.69 26.34 28.24
CA ARG A 337 -6.03 27.62 28.86
C ARG A 337 -7.24 27.47 29.78
N GLU A 338 -7.32 28.40 30.72
CA GLU A 338 -8.50 28.53 31.56
C GLU A 338 -9.67 29.08 30.74
N MET A 339 -10.86 28.53 30.99
CA MET A 339 -12.05 28.94 30.28
C MET A 339 -12.46 30.36 30.70
N PRO A 340 -12.66 31.31 29.75
CA PRO A 340 -13.11 32.65 30.09
C PRO A 340 -14.49 32.62 30.76
N ALA A 341 -14.75 33.50 31.72
CA ALA A 341 -16.06 33.60 32.36
C ALA A 341 -17.20 33.88 31.34
N SER A 342 -16.88 34.57 30.24
CA SER A 342 -17.81 34.84 29.13
C SER A 342 -18.22 33.61 28.31
N PHE A 343 -17.53 32.47 28.49
CA PHE A 343 -17.77 31.24 27.74
C PHE A 343 -18.93 30.39 28.29
N GLY A 344 -19.42 30.74 29.49
CA GLY A 344 -20.43 29.96 30.23
C GLY A 344 -19.88 28.67 30.85
N SER A 345 -20.78 27.79 31.33
CA SER A 345 -20.42 26.47 31.90
C SER A 345 -20.82 25.36 30.92
N PRO A 346 -19.98 25.05 29.91
CA PRO A 346 -20.27 23.97 28.98
C PRO A 346 -20.36 22.63 29.70
N ALA A 347 -21.15 21.70 29.14
CA ALA A 347 -21.27 20.34 29.67
C ALA A 347 -19.88 19.73 29.89
N GLY A 348 -19.59 19.26 31.11
CA GLY A 348 -18.30 18.66 31.46
C GLY A 348 -17.12 19.62 31.65
N GLY A 349 -17.32 20.94 31.58
CA GLY A 349 -16.28 21.94 31.84
C GLY A 349 -15.15 21.98 30.80
N LEU A 350 -15.38 21.44 29.61
CA LEU A 350 -14.38 21.37 28.53
C LEU A 350 -14.91 22.08 27.30
N ALA A 351 -14.05 22.88 26.69
CA ALA A 351 -14.25 23.38 25.33
C ALA A 351 -12.95 23.28 24.54
N PHE A 352 -13.05 23.01 23.25
CA PHE A 352 -11.93 23.02 22.33
C PHE A 352 -12.21 24.08 21.28
N GLN A 353 -11.30 25.04 21.13
CA GLN A 353 -11.42 26.14 20.18
C GLN A 353 -10.35 25.98 19.09
N LEU A 354 -10.76 25.93 17.83
CA LEU A 354 -9.84 25.93 16.68
C LEU A 354 -9.13 27.30 16.58
N ALA A 355 -7.91 27.31 16.03
CA ALA A 355 -7.27 28.59 15.72
C ALA A 355 -8.10 29.36 14.68
N GLY A 356 -8.33 30.64 14.94
CA GLY A 356 -9.32 31.46 14.22
C GLY A 356 -10.63 31.67 14.98
N GLY A 357 -10.86 30.92 16.07
CA GLY A 357 -11.86 31.23 17.09
C GLY A 357 -13.33 30.96 16.73
N SER A 358 -13.66 30.74 15.46
CA SER A 358 -15.03 30.57 14.96
C SER A 358 -15.68 29.24 15.34
N ASP A 359 -14.89 28.19 15.50
CA ASP A 359 -15.40 26.84 15.79
C ASP A 359 -15.00 26.40 17.20
N VAL A 360 -16.02 26.22 18.03
CA VAL A 360 -15.90 25.74 19.40
C VAL A 360 -16.71 24.46 19.54
N VAL A 361 -16.09 23.40 20.07
CA VAL A 361 -16.82 22.22 20.56
C VAL A 361 -16.70 22.10 22.05
N THR A 362 -17.72 21.52 22.69
CA THR A 362 -17.81 21.42 24.14
C THR A 362 -17.97 19.97 24.60
N GLY A 363 -17.75 19.74 25.90
CA GLY A 363 -17.99 18.46 26.57
C GLY A 363 -17.24 17.27 25.98
N GLN A 364 -17.95 16.18 25.69
CA GLN A 364 -17.35 14.95 25.19
C GLN A 364 -16.69 15.13 23.81
N ARG A 365 -17.22 16.03 22.97
CA ARG A 365 -16.59 16.39 21.69
C ARG A 365 -15.26 17.11 21.90
N ALA A 366 -15.19 18.05 22.86
CA ALA A 366 -13.94 18.70 23.23
C ALA A 366 -12.91 17.70 23.79
N ARG A 367 -13.36 16.76 24.63
CA ARG A 367 -12.50 15.68 25.16
C ARG A 367 -11.98 14.77 24.06
N ALA A 368 -12.84 14.38 23.12
CA ALA A 368 -12.45 13.59 21.96
C ALA A 368 -11.40 14.32 21.13
N GLU A 369 -11.67 15.58 20.77
CA GLU A 369 -10.78 16.45 20.00
C GLU A 369 -9.40 16.60 20.67
N ALA A 370 -9.39 16.87 21.97
CA ALA A 370 -8.16 16.91 22.76
C ALA A 370 -7.39 15.58 22.70
N THR A 371 -8.09 14.45 22.82
CA THR A 371 -7.46 13.12 22.75
C THR A 371 -6.90 12.81 21.35
N PHE A 372 -7.59 13.23 20.27
CA PHE A 372 -7.12 13.09 18.89
C PHE A 372 -5.81 13.84 18.64
N ARG A 373 -5.60 14.95 19.36
CA ARG A 373 -4.41 15.81 19.25
C ARG A 373 -3.23 15.35 20.08
N VAL A 374 -3.43 14.38 20.98
CA VAL A 374 -2.33 13.82 21.75
C VAL A 374 -1.57 12.75 20.93
N PRO A 375 -0.27 12.93 20.69
CA PRO A 375 0.62 11.96 20.06
C PRO A 375 0.45 10.52 20.60
N GLY A 376 0.11 9.56 19.74
CA GLY A 376 0.00 8.14 20.10
C GLY A 376 -1.38 7.68 20.58
N PHE A 377 -2.34 8.60 20.79
CA PHE A 377 -3.66 8.28 21.35
C PHE A 377 -4.80 8.28 20.33
N LEU A 378 -4.48 8.36 19.03
CA LEU A 378 -5.47 8.34 17.94
C LEU A 378 -6.46 7.15 18.05
N TRP A 379 -5.96 5.95 18.31
CA TRP A 379 -6.80 4.75 18.41
C TRP A 379 -7.74 4.79 19.61
N LEU A 380 -7.25 5.29 20.75
CA LEU A 380 -8.08 5.51 21.93
C LEU A 380 -9.17 6.56 21.65
N ALA A 381 -8.83 7.63 20.93
CA ALA A 381 -9.78 8.66 20.52
C ALA A 381 -10.87 8.11 19.58
N LEU A 382 -10.48 7.29 18.59
CA LEU A 382 -11.41 6.62 17.67
C LEU A 382 -12.35 5.64 18.39
N TRP A 383 -11.82 4.89 19.36
CA TRP A 383 -12.63 3.96 20.15
C TRP A 383 -13.64 4.67 21.04
N ARG A 384 -13.25 5.78 21.69
CA ARG A 384 -14.14 6.60 22.54
C ARG A 384 -15.25 7.27 21.74
N THR A 385 -14.93 7.81 20.57
CA THR A 385 -15.92 8.49 19.71
C THR A 385 -16.99 7.56 19.16
N ARG A 386 -16.64 6.31 18.81
CA ARG A 386 -17.63 5.30 18.39
C ARG A 386 -18.64 4.95 19.48
N ARG A 387 -18.25 5.01 20.76
CA ARG A 387 -19.15 4.73 21.90
C ARG A 387 -20.04 5.92 22.26
N ALA A 388 -19.55 7.14 22.06
CA ALA A 388 -20.24 8.35 22.50
C ALA A 388 -21.18 8.96 21.45
N GLY A 389 -21.15 8.48 20.19
CA GLY A 389 -21.86 9.13 19.07
C GLY A 389 -21.24 10.46 18.63
N ASP A 390 -20.23 10.94 19.36
CA ASP A 390 -19.52 12.19 19.14
C ASP A 390 -18.48 12.05 18.04
N ARG A 391 -18.68 12.76 16.93
CA ARG A 391 -17.65 12.90 15.89
C ARG A 391 -16.70 14.05 16.26
N PRO A 392 -15.37 13.90 16.05
CA PRO A 392 -14.43 15.01 16.18
C PRO A 392 -14.84 16.17 15.27
N LEU A 393 -14.27 17.35 15.49
CA LEU A 393 -14.46 18.45 14.54
C LEU A 393 -14.04 17.95 13.16
N ALA A 394 -14.90 18.18 12.17
CA ALA A 394 -14.64 17.69 10.83
C ALA A 394 -13.37 18.37 10.33
N ASP A 395 -12.28 17.63 10.32
CA ASP A 395 -11.11 17.96 9.52
C ASP A 395 -11.63 18.16 8.08
N ASP A 396 -11.06 19.12 7.36
CA ASP A 396 -11.39 19.47 5.97
C ASP A 396 -11.28 18.26 4.99
N ARG A 397 -10.86 17.08 5.47
CA ARG A 397 -10.95 15.80 4.78
C ARG A 397 -11.52 14.72 5.69
N SER A 398 -12.34 13.83 5.13
CA SER A 398 -12.73 12.61 5.85
C SER A 398 -11.48 11.83 6.31
N VAL A 399 -11.54 11.20 7.49
CA VAL A 399 -10.44 10.38 8.06
C VAL A 399 -9.87 9.41 7.02
N PHE A 400 -10.74 8.85 6.18
CA PHE A 400 -10.38 7.97 5.07
C PHE A 400 -9.59 8.70 3.97
N ALA A 401 -10.10 9.80 3.42
CA ALA A 401 -9.39 10.57 2.39
C ALA A 401 -8.02 11.08 2.90
N ALA A 402 -7.96 11.47 4.16
CA ALA A 402 -6.74 11.95 4.78
C ALA A 402 -5.74 10.83 5.13
N TRP A 403 -6.19 9.59 5.31
CA TRP A 403 -5.32 8.42 5.49
C TRP A 403 -4.55 8.05 4.23
N PHE A 404 -5.21 8.12 3.07
CA PHE A 404 -4.59 7.70 1.81
C PHE A 404 -3.81 8.82 1.11
N LEU A 405 -4.15 10.09 1.37
CA LEU A 405 -3.64 11.23 0.59
C LEU A 405 -2.78 12.22 1.38
N GLY A 406 -2.57 11.97 2.67
CA GLY A 406 -1.84 12.88 3.56
C GLY A 406 -2.64 14.14 3.93
N PRO A 407 -2.09 14.99 4.84
CA PRO A 407 -2.69 16.27 5.21
C PRO A 407 -2.77 17.23 4.01
N ARG A 408 -3.70 18.20 4.07
CA ARG A 408 -3.58 19.41 3.25
C ARG A 408 -2.33 20.14 3.74
N VAL A 409 -1.33 20.28 2.87
CA VAL A 409 -0.27 21.26 3.10
C VAL A 409 -0.93 22.61 2.81
N ALA A 410 -0.99 23.48 3.81
CA ALA A 410 -1.40 24.86 3.57
C ALA A 410 -0.48 25.43 2.48
N PRO A 411 -0.99 26.16 1.49
CA PRO A 411 -0.14 26.76 0.48
C PRO A 411 0.96 27.59 1.18
N PRO A 412 2.22 27.53 0.69
CA PRO A 412 3.28 28.36 1.23
C PRO A 412 2.82 29.82 1.27
N GLY A 413 2.89 30.47 2.44
CA GLY A 413 2.44 31.86 2.64
C GLY A 413 1.05 32.04 3.29
N ALA A 414 0.29 30.97 3.57
CA ALA A 414 -0.98 31.10 4.30
C ALA A 414 -0.80 31.61 5.74
N ASP A 415 0.37 31.35 6.35
CA ASP A 415 0.68 31.78 7.72
C ASP A 415 1.18 33.24 7.78
N GLU A 416 1.63 33.82 6.66
CA GLU A 416 2.14 35.21 6.61
C GLU A 416 1.02 36.26 6.53
N LEU A 417 -0.22 35.85 6.22
CA LEU A 417 -1.36 36.77 6.08
C LEU A 417 -2.17 36.98 7.38
N VAL A 418 -1.74 36.38 8.51
CA VAL A 418 -2.51 36.42 9.77
C VAL A 418 -1.83 37.23 10.87
N SER A 419 -0.69 37.89 10.61
CA SER A 419 0.05 38.64 11.65
C SER A 419 0.08 40.15 11.52
N ASN A 420 -0.71 40.76 10.62
CA ASN A 420 -0.84 42.21 10.53
C ASN A 420 -2.32 42.59 10.54
N ASP A 421 -2.95 42.56 11.72
CA ASP A 421 -4.08 43.41 12.12
C ASP A 421 -4.20 43.42 13.66
#